data_AF-A0A087M6B2-F1
#
_entry.id   AF-A0A087M6B2-F1
#
_cell.length_a   1.000
_cell.length_b   1.000
_cell.length_c   1.000
_cell.angle_alpha   90.00
_cell.angle_beta   90.00
_cell.angle_gamma   90.00
#
_symmetry.space_group_name_H-M   'P 1'
#
loop_
_entity.id
_entity.type
_entity.pdbx_description
1 polymer ?
#
loop_
_entity_poly.entity_id
_entity_poly.type
_entity_poly.pdbx_seq_one_letter_code
_entity_poly.pdbx_strand_id
1 'polypeptide(L)'
;MDTTDGSSGANAGGQGATQRKTLSRETWLEAARKVLERRGISAVKIDALARQLKVTRGSFYFHFAGLSDLHAGLIDIWRQRNCAPFEALKQASIEGQVLFETVVRVWVDEKTFVPSLDLAIRDWARSSRILATEVETTDRLRLDLLTRAFRGMGYSDDESVVRARITYLHQIGYYAIGFKEPAADRKRYQPIYGRVLEGPLSQ
;
A
#
# COMPACT_ATOMS: atom_id res chain seq x y z
N MET A 1 52.42 -3.00 -61.58
CA MET A 1 53.72 -2.97 -60.87
C MET A 1 53.94 -1.51 -60.53
N ASP A 2 53.96 -1.06 -59.29
CA ASP A 2 54.45 -1.70 -58.08
C ASP A 2 53.79 -1.04 -56.85
N THR A 3 53.86 -1.74 -55.72
CA THR A 3 53.27 -1.48 -54.40
C THR A 3 53.93 -0.36 -53.57
N THR A 4 53.31 -0.10 -52.41
CA THR A 4 53.78 0.54 -51.14
C THR A 4 53.39 2.01 -50.90
N ASP A 5 53.07 2.49 -49.69
CA ASP A 5 52.68 1.93 -48.37
C ASP A 5 52.46 3.15 -47.43
N GLY A 6 51.67 3.01 -46.37
CA GLY A 6 51.66 3.87 -45.16
C GLY A 6 51.03 5.28 -45.29
N SER A 7 50.24 5.81 -44.34
CA SER A 7 50.00 5.42 -42.96
C SER A 7 48.60 5.90 -42.53
N SER A 8 47.84 4.98 -41.93
CA SER A 8 46.67 5.27 -41.11
C SER A 8 47.13 5.36 -39.65
N GLY A 9 46.78 6.45 -38.98
CA GLY A 9 47.14 6.66 -37.58
C GLY A 9 46.26 7.72 -36.91
N ALA A 10 45.00 7.40 -36.65
CA ALA A 10 44.17 8.15 -35.70
C ALA A 10 43.18 7.19 -35.04
N ASN A 11 43.67 6.45 -34.04
CA ASN A 11 42.84 5.60 -33.19
C ASN A 11 42.16 6.48 -32.14
N ALA A 12 40.98 7.02 -32.47
CA ALA A 12 40.09 7.65 -31.50
C ALA A 12 39.26 6.57 -30.80
N GLY A 13 39.87 5.93 -29.79
CA GLY A 13 39.19 5.02 -28.87
C GLY A 13 38.27 5.78 -27.92
N GLY A 14 37.11 6.22 -28.42
CA GLY A 14 36.02 6.71 -27.58
C GLY A 14 35.42 5.55 -26.78
N GLN A 15 35.93 5.33 -25.58
CA GLN A 15 35.32 4.45 -24.59
C GLN A 15 33.92 4.99 -24.25
N GLY A 16 32.89 4.39 -24.83
CA GLY A 16 31.52 4.52 -24.35
C GLY A 16 31.43 3.93 -22.96
N ALA A 17 31.68 4.76 -21.95
CA ALA A 17 31.40 4.43 -20.56
C ALA A 17 29.93 4.02 -20.47
N THR A 18 29.68 2.72 -20.33
CA THR A 18 28.34 2.19 -20.08
C THR A 18 27.89 2.79 -18.76
N GLN A 19 27.09 3.86 -18.83
CA GLN A 19 26.58 4.57 -17.67
C GLN A 19 25.84 3.54 -16.83
N ARG A 20 26.44 3.19 -15.68
CA ARG A 20 25.92 2.18 -14.78
C ARG A 20 24.56 2.70 -14.31
N LYS A 21 23.47 2.14 -14.83
CA LYS A 21 22.11 2.57 -14.51
C LYS A 21 21.86 2.32 -13.03
N THR A 22 22.15 3.31 -12.19
CA THR A 22 21.88 3.27 -10.76
C THR A 22 20.36 3.26 -10.58
N LEU A 23 19.87 2.25 -9.85
CA LEU A 23 18.45 2.16 -9.56
C LEU A 23 18.06 3.26 -8.58
N SER A 24 16.85 3.81 -8.69
CA SER A 24 16.39 4.84 -7.77
C SER A 24 15.98 4.24 -6.41
N ARG A 25 15.86 5.09 -5.38
CA ARG A 25 15.35 4.70 -4.05
C ARG A 25 13.95 4.06 -4.17
N GLU A 26 13.12 4.59 -5.04
CA GLU A 26 11.76 4.11 -5.32
C GLU A 26 11.78 2.72 -5.94
N THR A 27 12.76 2.41 -6.79
CA THR A 27 12.89 1.07 -7.38
C THR A 27 13.18 0.01 -6.31
N TRP A 28 14.04 0.34 -5.35
CA TRP A 28 14.32 -0.51 -4.20
C TRP A 28 13.10 -0.68 -3.29
N LEU A 29 12.39 0.41 -3.00
CA LEU A 29 11.17 0.36 -2.19
C LEU A 29 10.08 -0.49 -2.85
N GLU A 30 9.88 -0.35 -4.16
CA GLU A 30 8.88 -1.13 -4.88
C GLU A 30 9.24 -2.63 -4.92
N ALA A 31 10.52 -2.96 -5.08
CA ALA A 31 10.98 -4.35 -4.98
C ALA A 31 10.78 -4.91 -3.57
N ALA A 32 11.12 -4.14 -2.54
CA ALA A 32 10.94 -4.52 -1.14
C ALA A 32 9.47 -4.68 -0.77
N ARG A 33 8.60 -3.79 -1.25
CA ARG A 33 7.14 -3.86 -1.08
C ARG A 33 6.58 -5.16 -1.64
N LYS A 34 6.96 -5.52 -2.88
CA LYS A 34 6.54 -6.80 -3.49
C LYS A 34 7.01 -8.02 -2.69
N VAL A 35 8.19 -7.96 -2.07
CA VAL A 35 8.67 -9.03 -1.20
C VAL A 35 7.87 -9.07 0.09
N LEU A 36 7.64 -7.93 0.75
CA LEU A 36 6.84 -7.81 1.96
C LEU A 36 5.44 -8.39 1.76
N GLU A 37 4.73 -7.96 0.71
CA GLU A 37 3.37 -8.41 0.40
C GLU A 37 3.25 -9.91 0.15
N ARG A 38 4.31 -10.55 -0.36
CA ARG A 38 4.27 -11.97 -0.76
C ARG A 38 4.86 -12.92 0.27
N ARG A 39 5.82 -12.45 1.07
CA ARG A 39 6.68 -13.31 1.89
C ARG A 39 6.89 -12.78 3.31
N GLY A 40 6.27 -11.65 3.65
CA GLY A 40 6.40 -11.01 4.96
C GLY A 40 7.74 -10.31 5.16
N ILE A 41 7.84 -9.60 6.28
CA ILE A 41 8.98 -8.73 6.60
C ILE A 41 10.30 -9.48 6.71
N SER A 42 10.29 -10.72 7.20
CA SER A 42 11.52 -11.53 7.40
C SER A 42 12.24 -11.85 6.08
N ALA A 43 11.53 -11.80 4.95
CA ALA A 43 12.09 -12.00 3.61
C ALA A 43 12.69 -10.73 3.00
N VAL A 44 12.40 -9.55 3.56
CA VAL A 44 12.94 -8.26 3.10
C VAL A 44 14.40 -8.15 3.55
N LYS A 45 15.32 -8.58 2.69
CA LYS A 45 16.76 -8.59 2.95
C LYS A 45 17.53 -7.95 1.80
N ILE A 46 18.57 -7.17 2.13
CA ILE A 46 19.38 -6.43 1.14
C ILE A 46 19.91 -7.37 0.05
N ASP A 47 20.50 -8.51 0.41
CA ASP A 47 21.10 -9.43 -0.58
C ASP A 47 20.06 -10.13 -1.47
N ALA A 48 18.86 -10.37 -0.94
CA ALA A 48 17.77 -10.92 -1.75
C ALA A 48 17.28 -9.89 -2.77
N LEU A 49 17.11 -8.63 -2.33
CA LEU A 49 16.69 -7.53 -3.18
C LEU A 49 17.74 -7.17 -4.24
N ALA A 50 19.01 -7.12 -3.88
CA ALA A 50 20.12 -6.86 -4.81
C ALA A 50 20.16 -7.90 -5.94
N ARG A 51 20.03 -9.20 -5.60
CA ARG A 51 19.94 -10.28 -6.59
C ARG A 51 18.71 -10.15 -7.48
N GLN A 52 17.54 -9.87 -6.89
CA GLN A 52 16.30 -9.67 -7.65
C GLN A 52 16.41 -8.50 -8.64
N LEU A 53 17.07 -7.42 -8.23
CA LEU A 53 17.27 -6.22 -9.02
C LEU A 53 18.48 -6.29 -9.96
N LYS A 54 19.26 -7.37 -9.92
CA LYS A 54 20.50 -7.57 -10.71
C LYS A 54 21.53 -6.47 -10.50
N VAL A 55 21.67 -5.98 -9.27
CA VAL A 55 22.64 -4.96 -8.86
C VAL A 55 23.50 -5.44 -7.70
N THR A 56 24.58 -4.72 -7.40
CA THR A 56 25.44 -5.05 -6.26
C THR A 56 24.82 -4.58 -4.95
N ARG A 57 25.19 -5.23 -3.84
CA ARG A 57 24.86 -4.77 -2.48
C ARG A 57 25.34 -3.34 -2.24
N GLY A 58 26.52 -2.98 -2.76
CA GLY A 58 27.07 -1.62 -2.65
C GLY A 58 26.14 -0.55 -3.22
N SER A 59 25.39 -0.88 -4.29
CA SER A 59 24.42 0.06 -4.88
C SER A 59 23.30 0.45 -3.92
N PHE A 60 22.94 -0.40 -2.96
CA PHE A 60 21.88 -0.13 -1.99
C PHE A 60 22.24 1.04 -1.06
N TYR A 61 23.50 1.09 -0.62
CA TYR A 61 23.96 2.05 0.39
C TYR A 61 24.07 3.49 -0.12
N PHE A 62 23.97 3.72 -1.44
CA PHE A 62 23.79 5.07 -1.98
C PHE A 62 22.38 5.63 -1.73
N HIS A 63 21.41 4.77 -1.44
CA HIS A 63 20.00 5.16 -1.28
C HIS A 63 19.48 4.98 0.14
N PHE A 64 20.04 4.06 0.90
CA PHE A 64 19.59 3.76 2.26
C PHE A 64 20.76 3.63 3.24
N ALA A 65 20.57 4.13 4.45
CA ALA A 65 21.54 3.95 5.54
C ALA A 65 21.63 2.48 5.99
N GLY A 66 20.57 1.70 5.80
CA GLY A 66 20.52 0.30 6.20
C GLY A 66 19.12 -0.29 6.03
N LEU A 67 18.94 -1.50 6.55
CA LEU A 67 17.67 -2.22 6.44
C LEU A 67 16.54 -1.52 7.21
N SER A 68 16.85 -0.87 8.33
CA SER A 68 15.88 -0.07 9.11
C SER A 68 15.33 1.12 8.31
N ASP A 69 16.16 1.80 7.52
CA ASP A 69 15.71 2.90 6.64
C ASP A 69 14.81 2.38 5.51
N LEU A 70 15.14 1.23 4.92
CA LEU A 70 14.25 0.57 3.95
C LEU A 70 12.90 0.20 4.58
N HIS A 71 12.93 -0.36 5.79
CA HIS A 71 11.72 -0.70 6.56
C HIS A 71 10.87 0.52 6.87
N ALA A 72 11.48 1.62 7.30
CA ALA A 72 10.78 2.88 7.52
C ALA A 72 10.09 3.37 6.24
N GLY A 73 10.79 3.33 5.10
CA GLY A 73 10.20 3.69 3.81
C GLY A 73 9.02 2.81 3.39
N LEU A 74 9.01 1.51 3.74
CA LEU A 74 7.85 0.64 3.51
C LEU A 74 6.64 1.05 4.36
N ILE A 75 6.88 1.38 5.63
CA ILE A 75 5.83 1.88 6.53
C ILE A 75 5.30 3.22 6.01
N ASP A 76 6.15 4.11 5.50
CA ASP A 76 5.72 5.39 4.93
C ASP A 76 4.84 5.21 3.69
N ILE A 77 5.14 4.23 2.83
CA ILE A 77 4.27 3.89 1.70
C ILE A 77 2.89 3.42 2.21
N TRP A 78 2.85 2.58 3.24
CA TRP A 78 1.60 2.16 3.86
C TRP A 78 0.83 3.34 4.46
N ARG A 79 1.49 4.23 5.20
CA ARG A 79 0.86 5.45 5.74
C ARG A 79 0.24 6.30 4.63
N GLN A 80 0.97 6.52 3.53
CA GLN A 80 0.49 7.34 2.41
C GLN A 80 -0.68 6.70 1.66
N ARG A 81 -0.65 5.39 1.41
CA ARG A 81 -1.64 4.70 0.58
C ARG A 81 -2.85 4.23 1.38
N ASN A 82 -2.63 3.71 2.58
CA ASN A 82 -3.64 3.01 3.35
C ASN A 82 -4.16 3.81 4.55
N CYS A 83 -3.46 4.87 5.00
CA CYS A 83 -3.88 5.67 6.17
C CYS A 83 -4.32 7.08 5.78
N ALA A 84 -3.48 7.84 5.07
CA ALA A 84 -3.70 9.24 4.73
C ALA A 84 -5.06 9.54 4.05
N PRO A 85 -5.59 8.69 3.16
CA PRO A 85 -6.92 8.91 2.58
C PRO A 85 -8.05 8.95 3.62
N PHE A 86 -7.96 8.15 4.69
CA PHE A 86 -8.93 8.17 5.79
C PHE A 86 -8.67 9.34 6.75
N GLU A 87 -7.41 9.68 6.99
CA GLU A 87 -7.05 10.84 7.82
C GLU A 87 -7.60 12.14 7.24
N ALA A 88 -7.58 12.29 5.92
CA ALA A 88 -8.17 13.43 5.24
C ALA A 88 -9.68 13.59 5.49
N LEU A 89 -10.39 12.51 5.86
CA LEU A 89 -11.83 12.53 6.14
C LEU A 89 -12.16 12.94 7.58
N LYS A 90 -11.18 13.00 8.50
CA LYS A 90 -11.40 13.38 9.90
C LYS A 90 -12.12 14.72 10.03
N GLN A 91 -11.66 15.71 9.26
CA GLN A 91 -12.13 17.10 9.31
C GLN A 91 -12.97 17.50 8.09
N ALA A 92 -13.31 16.55 7.21
CA ALA A 92 -14.14 16.83 6.07
C ALA A 92 -15.58 17.14 6.52
N SER A 93 -16.17 18.22 5.99
CA SER A 93 -17.56 18.62 6.24
C SER A 93 -18.58 17.77 5.46
N ILE A 94 -18.43 16.44 5.53
CA ILE A 94 -19.34 15.46 4.93
C ILE A 94 -19.78 14.47 6.00
N GLU A 95 -21.07 14.12 5.95
CA GLU A 95 -21.73 13.29 6.96
C GLU A 95 -22.68 12.28 6.29
N GLY A 96 -23.23 11.38 7.09
CA GLY A 96 -24.28 10.47 6.64
C GLY A 96 -23.86 9.58 5.46
N GLN A 97 -24.75 9.46 4.49
CA GLN A 97 -24.55 8.66 3.28
C GLN A 97 -23.29 9.05 2.50
N VAL A 98 -23.02 10.35 2.37
CA VAL A 98 -21.88 10.85 1.59
C VAL A 98 -20.56 10.42 2.21
N LEU A 99 -20.47 10.48 3.54
CA LEU A 99 -19.27 10.03 4.26
C LEU A 99 -19.07 8.51 4.11
N PHE A 100 -20.13 7.72 4.28
CA PHE A 100 -20.06 6.26 4.12
C PHE A 100 -19.58 5.87 2.72
N GLU A 101 -20.21 6.41 1.67
CA GLU A 101 -19.82 6.14 0.30
C GLU A 101 -18.39 6.58 -0.01
N THR A 102 -17.92 7.66 0.62
CA THR A 102 -16.53 8.12 0.49
C THR A 102 -15.56 7.14 1.15
N VAL A 103 -15.84 6.67 2.36
CA VAL A 103 -15.02 5.66 3.06
C VAL A 103 -14.97 4.35 2.26
N VAL A 104 -16.13 3.84 1.81
CA VAL A 104 -16.21 2.60 1.02
C VAL A 104 -15.45 2.74 -0.30
N ARG A 105 -15.54 3.90 -0.96
CA ARG A 105 -14.82 4.17 -2.21
C ARG A 105 -13.30 4.13 -2.02
N VAL A 106 -12.77 4.62 -0.89
CA VAL A 106 -11.34 4.50 -0.60
C VAL A 106 -10.90 3.03 -0.56
N TRP A 107 -11.72 2.12 -0.01
CA TRP A 107 -11.38 0.68 0.00
C TRP A 107 -11.53 -0.02 -1.34
N VAL A 108 -12.53 0.36 -2.14
CA VAL A 108 -12.79 -0.27 -3.45
C VAL A 108 -11.85 0.27 -4.52
N ASP A 109 -11.39 1.52 -4.40
CA ASP A 109 -10.42 2.11 -5.32
C ASP A 109 -8.99 1.61 -5.03
N GLU A 110 -8.63 0.52 -5.68
CA GLU A 110 -7.31 -0.13 -5.61
C GLU A 110 -6.14 0.75 -6.11
N LYS A 111 -6.41 1.92 -6.71
CA LYS A 111 -5.35 2.89 -7.01
C LYS A 111 -4.86 3.62 -5.77
N THR A 112 -5.75 3.77 -4.79
CA THR A 112 -5.51 4.57 -3.59
C THR A 112 -5.11 3.64 -2.44
N PHE A 113 -5.92 2.60 -2.18
CA PHE A 113 -5.68 1.62 -1.12
C PHE A 113 -5.06 0.32 -1.66
N VAL A 114 -4.08 -0.22 -0.95
CA VAL A 114 -3.40 -1.48 -1.34
C VAL A 114 -3.69 -2.57 -0.29
N PRO A 115 -4.66 -3.48 -0.52
CA PRO A 115 -5.04 -4.49 0.48
C PRO A 115 -3.91 -5.44 0.90
N SER A 116 -3.09 -5.88 -0.05
CA SER A 116 -1.95 -6.77 0.23
C SER A 116 -0.92 -6.12 1.15
N LEU A 117 -0.69 -4.81 1.01
CA LEU A 117 0.22 -4.05 1.85
C LEU A 117 -0.35 -3.87 3.27
N ASP A 118 -1.63 -3.51 3.40
CA ASP A 118 -2.29 -3.39 4.72
C ASP A 118 -2.18 -4.72 5.50
N LEU A 119 -2.43 -5.84 4.82
CA LEU A 119 -2.33 -7.17 5.44
C LEU A 119 -0.89 -7.52 5.85
N ALA A 120 0.09 -7.25 4.99
CA ALA A 120 1.50 -7.53 5.30
C ALA A 120 2.01 -6.66 6.47
N ILE A 121 1.55 -5.42 6.58
CA ILE A 121 1.85 -4.53 7.70
C ILE A 121 1.20 -5.04 8.99
N ARG A 122 -0.04 -5.51 8.93
CA ARG A 122 -0.71 -6.14 10.09
C ARG A 122 0.02 -7.39 10.59
N ASP A 123 0.51 -8.22 9.68
CA ASP A 123 1.33 -9.39 10.06
C ASP A 123 2.66 -8.95 10.70
N TRP A 124 3.35 -8.00 10.09
CA TRP A 124 4.58 -7.43 10.66
C TRP A 124 4.34 -6.78 12.03
N ALA A 125 3.21 -6.11 12.25
CA ALA A 125 2.86 -5.50 13.52
C ALA A 125 2.83 -6.51 14.69
N ARG A 126 2.60 -7.80 14.44
CA ARG A 126 2.63 -8.86 15.47
C ARG A 126 3.97 -8.93 16.22
N SER A 127 5.07 -8.53 15.56
CA SER A 127 6.41 -8.52 16.16
C SER A 127 6.93 -7.10 16.45
N SER A 128 6.11 -6.06 16.30
CA SER A 128 6.52 -4.66 16.48
C SER A 128 5.44 -3.89 17.25
N ARG A 129 5.69 -3.62 18.54
CA ARG A 129 4.74 -2.90 19.39
C ARG A 129 4.39 -1.51 18.86
N ILE A 130 5.37 -0.79 18.31
CA ILE A 130 5.16 0.54 17.75
C ILE A 130 4.23 0.47 16.54
N LEU A 131 4.49 -0.47 15.62
CA LEU A 131 3.67 -0.63 14.43
C LEU A 131 2.26 -1.15 14.77
N ALA A 132 2.14 -2.01 15.79
CA ALA A 132 0.85 -2.46 16.31
C ALA A 132 -0.01 -1.29 16.80
N THR A 133 0.57 -0.35 17.55
CA THR A 133 -0.13 0.87 17.98
C THR A 133 -0.58 1.72 16.80
N GLU A 134 0.24 1.85 15.76
CA GLU A 134 -0.14 2.60 14.54
C GLU A 134 -1.30 1.93 13.81
N VAL A 135 -1.24 0.60 13.61
CA VAL A 135 -2.33 -0.18 13.00
C VAL A 135 -3.62 -0.03 13.80
N GLU A 136 -3.56 -0.15 15.13
CA GLU A 136 -4.73 0.03 16.00
C GLU A 136 -5.33 1.44 15.88
N THR A 137 -4.48 2.46 15.78
CA THR A 137 -4.91 3.85 15.60
C THR A 137 -5.61 4.05 14.26
N THR A 138 -5.09 3.47 13.18
CA THR A 138 -5.72 3.48 11.87
C THR A 138 -7.05 2.72 11.87
N ASP A 139 -7.13 1.58 12.55
CA ASP A 139 -8.37 0.80 12.68
C ASP A 139 -9.45 1.57 13.43
N ARG A 140 -9.10 2.20 14.56
CA ARG A 140 -10.01 3.04 15.33
C ARG A 140 -10.54 4.19 14.49
N LEU A 141 -9.68 4.88 13.75
CA LEU A 141 -10.09 5.95 12.85
C LEU A 141 -11.13 5.47 11.82
N ARG A 142 -10.90 4.34 11.16
CA ARG A 142 -11.82 3.81 10.15
C ARG A 142 -13.18 3.47 10.76
N LEU A 143 -13.20 2.87 11.96
CA LEU A 143 -14.43 2.61 12.72
C LEU A 143 -15.15 3.89 13.15
N ASP A 144 -14.42 4.91 13.59
CA ASP A 144 -14.99 6.20 14.00
C ASP A 144 -15.64 6.92 12.83
N LEU A 145 -15.00 6.93 11.65
CA LEU A 145 -15.56 7.52 10.42
C LEU A 145 -16.85 6.82 9.99
N LEU A 146 -16.87 5.48 10.03
CA LEU A 146 -18.08 4.72 9.72
C LEU A 146 -19.19 4.94 10.75
N THR A 147 -18.85 4.97 12.04
CA THR A 147 -19.82 5.23 13.12
C THR A 147 -20.43 6.62 12.94
N ARG A 148 -19.61 7.63 12.62
CA ARG A 148 -20.06 8.98 12.30
C ARG A 148 -21.00 8.99 11.09
N ALA A 149 -20.66 8.24 10.04
CA ALA A 149 -21.49 8.13 8.85
C ALA A 149 -22.87 7.52 9.18
N PHE A 150 -22.93 6.40 9.90
CA PHE A 150 -24.20 5.79 10.30
C PHE A 150 -25.03 6.69 11.22
N ARG A 151 -24.42 7.37 12.19
CA ARG A 151 -25.13 8.39 13.00
C ARG A 151 -25.73 9.49 12.14
N GLY A 152 -24.98 9.98 11.16
CA GLY A 152 -25.46 10.99 10.21
C GLY A 152 -26.60 10.49 9.29
N MET A 153 -26.82 9.19 9.18
CA MET A 153 -27.98 8.60 8.49
C MET A 153 -29.20 8.42 9.42
N GLY A 154 -29.04 8.66 10.72
CA GLY A 154 -30.13 8.59 11.72
C GLY A 154 -30.19 7.31 12.54
N TYR A 155 -29.21 6.40 12.43
CA TYR A 155 -29.14 5.22 13.31
C TYR A 155 -28.80 5.63 14.75
N SER A 156 -29.26 4.85 15.73
CA SER A 156 -28.90 5.04 17.15
C SER A 156 -27.38 4.88 17.36
N ASP A 157 -26.88 5.33 18.52
CA ASP A 157 -25.44 5.25 18.84
C ASP A 157 -24.92 3.80 18.81
N ASP A 158 -25.61 2.90 19.49
CA ASP A 158 -25.21 1.49 19.55
C ASP A 158 -25.32 0.81 18.19
N GLU A 159 -26.40 1.07 17.45
CA GLU A 159 -26.59 0.50 16.12
C GLU A 159 -25.53 1.01 15.13
N SER A 160 -25.18 2.29 15.20
CA SER A 160 -24.13 2.89 14.37
C SER A 160 -22.77 2.23 14.62
N VAL A 161 -22.43 1.95 15.87
CA VAL A 161 -21.19 1.23 16.23
C VAL A 161 -21.23 -0.21 15.70
N VAL A 162 -22.34 -0.92 15.85
CA VAL A 162 -22.47 -2.30 15.34
C VAL A 162 -22.36 -2.34 13.82
N ARG A 163 -23.05 -1.46 13.09
CA ARG A 163 -22.98 -1.37 11.62
C ARG A 163 -21.59 -0.99 11.13
N ALA A 164 -20.90 -0.06 11.81
CA ALA A 164 -19.52 0.27 11.53
C ALA A 164 -18.59 -0.95 11.68
N ARG A 165 -18.76 -1.73 12.76
CA ARG A 165 -17.99 -2.97 12.98
C ARG A 165 -18.27 -4.02 11.91
N ILE A 166 -19.54 -4.28 11.59
CA ILE A 166 -19.91 -5.24 10.55
C ILE A 166 -19.27 -4.84 9.21
N THR A 167 -19.42 -3.57 8.81
CA THR A 167 -18.85 -3.04 7.56
C THR A 167 -17.32 -3.20 7.55
N TYR A 168 -16.65 -2.77 8.62
CA TYR A 168 -15.19 -2.79 8.69
C TYR A 168 -14.62 -4.20 8.73
N LEU A 169 -15.16 -5.07 9.60
CA LEU A 169 -14.68 -6.43 9.78
C LEU A 169 -14.97 -7.31 8.57
N HIS A 170 -16.10 -7.09 7.88
CA HIS A 170 -16.35 -7.70 6.58
C HIS A 170 -15.23 -7.37 5.58
N GLN A 171 -14.85 -6.09 5.47
CA GLN A 171 -13.83 -5.66 4.53
C GLN A 171 -12.45 -6.23 4.86
N ILE A 172 -12.06 -6.19 6.13
CA ILE A 172 -10.81 -6.80 6.59
C ILE A 172 -10.83 -8.31 6.36
N GLY A 173 -11.95 -8.98 6.63
CA GLY A 173 -12.14 -10.42 6.39
C GLY A 173 -11.90 -10.80 4.93
N TYR A 174 -12.46 -10.03 3.99
CA TYR A 174 -12.25 -10.20 2.54
C TYR A 174 -10.77 -10.31 2.18
N TYR A 175 -9.96 -9.39 2.71
CA TYR A 175 -8.55 -9.34 2.37
C TYR A 175 -7.72 -10.33 3.18
N ALA A 176 -8.06 -10.56 4.45
CA ALA A 176 -7.33 -11.44 5.35
C ALA A 176 -7.38 -12.91 4.91
N ILE A 177 -8.51 -13.37 4.36
CA ILE A 177 -8.64 -14.72 3.82
C ILE A 177 -8.11 -14.85 2.38
N GLY A 178 -7.60 -13.74 1.81
CA GLY A 178 -7.18 -13.69 0.41
C GLY A 178 -8.31 -13.97 -0.56
N PHE A 179 -9.55 -13.57 -0.24
CA PHE A 179 -10.70 -13.78 -1.10
C PHE A 179 -10.49 -13.04 -2.43
N LYS A 180 -10.50 -13.80 -3.52
CA LYS A 180 -10.30 -13.26 -4.87
C LYS A 180 -11.63 -13.08 -5.54
N GLU A 181 -12.08 -11.84 -5.58
CA GLU A 181 -13.24 -11.43 -6.35
C GLU A 181 -12.79 -10.61 -7.57
N PRO A 182 -13.26 -10.93 -8.78
CA PRO A 182 -12.98 -10.12 -9.96
C PRO A 182 -13.37 -8.66 -9.74
N ALA A 183 -12.56 -7.73 -10.24
CA ALA A 183 -12.81 -6.29 -10.07
C ALA A 183 -14.19 -5.86 -10.61
N ALA A 184 -14.67 -6.50 -11.68
CA ALA A 184 -16.00 -6.26 -12.25
C ALA A 184 -17.12 -6.66 -11.27
N ASP A 185 -16.97 -7.80 -10.58
CA ASP A 185 -17.95 -8.28 -9.61
C ASP A 185 -17.97 -7.39 -8.35
N ARG A 186 -16.79 -7.02 -7.82
CA ARG A 186 -16.69 -6.05 -6.71
C ARG A 186 -17.42 -4.75 -7.03
N LYS A 187 -17.21 -4.21 -8.23
CA LYS A 187 -17.88 -2.98 -8.67
C LYS A 187 -19.39 -3.17 -8.81
N ARG A 188 -19.84 -4.33 -9.29
CA ARG A 188 -21.27 -4.66 -9.41
C ARG A 188 -21.94 -4.84 -8.05
N TYR A 189 -21.26 -5.46 -7.09
CA TYR A 189 -21.82 -5.77 -5.77
C TYR A 189 -21.67 -4.64 -4.75
N GLN A 190 -20.73 -3.71 -4.93
CA GLN A 190 -20.55 -2.56 -4.04
C GLN A 190 -21.87 -1.86 -3.65
N PRO A 191 -22.75 -1.45 -4.59
CA PRO A 191 -24.01 -0.80 -4.22
C PRO A 191 -25.00 -1.75 -3.53
N ILE A 192 -24.88 -3.06 -3.72
CA ILE A 192 -25.71 -4.07 -3.05
C ILE A 192 -25.24 -4.25 -1.61
N TYR A 193 -23.92 -4.37 -1.39
CA TYR A 193 -23.32 -4.40 -0.06
C TYR A 193 -23.71 -3.16 0.74
N GLY A 194 -23.63 -1.97 0.14
CA GLY A 194 -24.07 -0.71 0.78
C GLY A 194 -25.50 -0.81 1.31
N ARG A 195 -26.47 -1.12 0.43
CA ARG A 195 -27.88 -1.27 0.82
C ARG A 195 -28.12 -2.33 1.89
N VAL A 196 -27.41 -3.46 1.84
CA VAL A 196 -27.57 -4.54 2.83
C VAL A 196 -26.98 -4.15 4.19
N LEU A 197 -25.83 -3.48 4.20
CA LEU A 197 -25.15 -3.03 5.41
C LEU A 197 -25.83 -1.83 6.06
N GLU A 198 -26.44 -0.96 5.25
CA GLU A 198 -27.30 0.13 5.71
C GLU A 198 -28.63 -0.41 6.22
N GLY A 199 -29.37 -1.21 5.45
CA GLY A 199 -30.68 -1.73 5.87
C GLY A 199 -31.68 -0.63 6.26
N PRO A 200 -32.86 -0.98 6.82
CA PRO A 200 -33.77 -0.01 7.40
C PRO A 200 -33.29 0.44 8.80
N LEU A 201 -33.75 1.62 9.24
CA LEU A 201 -33.63 2.05 10.64
C LEU A 201 -34.32 1.00 11.53
N SER A 202 -33.61 0.51 12.55
CA SER A 202 -34.24 -0.34 13.56
C SER A 202 -35.29 0.49 14.30
N GLN A 203 -36.53 0.01 14.34
CA GLN A 203 -37.63 0.68 15.07
C GLN A 203 -37.44 0.57 16.59
#